data_AF-A0A099JM67-F1
#
_entry.id   AF-A0A099JM67-F1
#
_cell.length_a   1.000
_cell.length_b   1.000
_cell.length_c   1.000
_cell.angle_alpha   90.00
_cell.angle_beta   90.00
_cell.angle_gamma   90.00
#
_symmetry.space_group_name_H-M   'P 1'
#
loop_
_entity.id
_entity.type
_entity.pdbx_description
1 polymer ?
#
loop_
_entity_poly.entity_id
_entity_poly.type
_entity_poly.pdbx_seq_one_letter_code
_entity_poly.pdbx_strand_id
1 'polypeptide(L)' 'MTSGAIHRELNATYQTVLRHLQELESSGAVTTDAGEKRQGQRVIYVANRDAVRSALAGYEEYLLG' A
#
# COMPACT_ATOMS: atom_id res chain seq x y z
N MET A 1 -3.67 7.27 -4.89
CA MET A 1 -3.35 6.83 -6.27
C MET A 1 -4.11 5.55 -6.60
N THR A 2 -4.31 5.20 -7.87
CA THR A 2 -4.92 3.89 -8.24
C THR A 2 -3.84 2.82 -8.44
N SER A 3 -4.19 1.54 -8.29
CA SER A 3 -3.27 0.41 -8.61
C SER A 3 -2.73 0.50 -10.04
N GLY A 4 -3.59 0.91 -10.99
CA GLY A 4 -3.26 1.23 -12.38
C GLY A 4 -2.21 2.35 -12.55
N ALA A 5 -2.24 3.37 -11.69
CA ALA A 5 -1.22 4.42 -11.72
C ALA A 5 0.10 3.92 -11.11
N ILE A 6 0.00 3.22 -9.97
CA ILE A 6 1.16 2.74 -9.21
C ILE A 6 2.02 1.76 -10.02
N HIS A 7 1.43 0.80 -10.75
CA HIS A 7 2.23 -0.16 -11.52
C HIS A 7 2.97 0.48 -12.70
N ARG A 8 2.39 1.52 -13.31
CA ARG A 8 3.06 2.28 -14.38
C ARG A 8 4.25 3.07 -13.84
N GLU A 9 4.08 3.69 -12.68
CA GLU A 9 5.12 4.49 -12.05
C GLU A 9 6.29 3.62 -11.53
N LEU A 10 5.98 2.47 -10.94
CA LEU A 10 6.98 1.54 -10.41
C LEU A 10 7.61 0.62 -11.49
N ASN A 11 7.15 0.72 -12.74
CA ASN A 11 7.50 -0.20 -13.82
C ASN A 11 7.44 -1.69 -13.40
N ALA A 12 6.42 -2.03 -12.63
CA ALA A 12 6.22 -3.35 -12.03
C ALA A 12 4.99 -4.03 -12.64
N THR A 13 4.94 -5.36 -12.54
CA THR A 13 3.75 -6.10 -12.99
C THR A 13 2.55 -5.75 -12.10
N TYR A 14 1.39 -5.62 -12.74
CA TYR A 14 0.14 -5.30 -12.02
C TYR A 14 -0.14 -6.29 -10.88
N GLN A 15 0.10 -7.59 -11.09
CA GLN A 15 -0.10 -8.64 -10.09
C GLN A 15 0.78 -8.43 -8.85
N THR A 16 2.04 -8.06 -9.03
CA THR A 16 2.97 -7.76 -7.93
C THR A 16 2.51 -6.54 -7.15
N VAL A 17 2.11 -5.47 -7.84
CA VAL A 17 1.59 -4.27 -7.20
C VAL A 17 0.31 -4.54 -6.44
N LEU A 18 -0.62 -5.31 -7.02
CA LEU A 18 -1.88 -5.66 -6.37
C LEU A 18 -1.64 -6.45 -5.08
N ARG A 19 -0.76 -7.45 -5.12
CA ARG A 19 -0.38 -8.23 -3.94
C ARG A 19 0.19 -7.34 -2.84
N HIS A 20 1.14 -6.48 -3.17
CA HIS A 20 1.74 -5.58 -2.18
C HIS A 20 0.75 -4.55 -1.63
N LEU A 21 -0.18 -4.05 -2.44
CA LEU A 21 -1.22 -3.15 -1.95
C LEU A 21 -2.17 -3.84 -0.96
N GLN A 22 -2.47 -5.13 -1.17
CA GLN A 22 -3.25 -5.93 -0.21
C GLN A 22 -2.48 -6.15 1.09
N GLU A 23 -1.19 -6.49 1.00
CA GLU A 23 -0.32 -6.65 2.17
C GLU A 23 -0.24 -5.33 2.97
N LEU A 24 0.00 -4.20 2.30
CA LEU A 24 0.07 -2.88 2.92
C LEU A 24 -1.27 -2.39 3.50
N GLU A 25 -2.39 -2.76 2.88
CA GLU A 25 -3.71 -2.49 3.43
C GLU A 25 -3.98 -3.32 4.69
N SER A 26 -3.61 -4.61 4.67
CA SER A 26 -3.77 -5.50 5.83
C SER A 26 -2.92 -5.10 7.03
N SER A 27 -1.78 -4.45 6.81
CA SER A 27 -0.92 -3.91 7.89
C SER A 27 -1.34 -2.51 8.35
N GLY A 28 -2.36 -1.90 7.73
CA GLY A 28 -2.80 -0.53 8.03
C GLY A 28 -1.86 0.56 7.52
N ALA A 29 -0.81 0.21 6.77
CA ALA A 29 0.11 1.17 6.15
C ALA A 29 -0.55 1.92 4.98
N VAL A 30 -1.58 1.34 4.37
CA VAL A 30 -2.37 1.95 3.30
C VAL A 30 -3.86 1.82 3.64
N THR A 31 -4.60 2.88 3.35
CA THR A 31 -6.06 2.92 3.43
C THR A 31 -6.64 3.06 2.04
N THR A 32 -7.88 2.60 1.86
CA THR A 32 -8.59 2.71 0.59
C THR A 32 -9.91 3.44 0.75
N ASP A 33 -10.30 4.18 -0.30
CA ASP A 33 -11.61 4.85 -0.41
C ASP A 33 -12.72 3.90 -0.93
N ALA A 34 -12.43 2.60 -0.99
CA ALA A 34 -13.39 1.60 -1.45
C ALA A 34 -13.96 0.82 -0.25
N GLY A 35 -15.28 0.76 -0.17
CA GLY A 35 -15.97 -0.11 0.79
C GLY A 35 -15.85 -1.60 0.43
N GLU A 36 -16.75 -2.43 0.96
CA GLU A 36 -16.71 -3.89 0.80
C GLU A 36 -16.80 -4.38 -0.66
N LYS A 37 -17.36 -3.57 -1.58
CA LYS A 37 -17.45 -3.89 -3.02
C LYS A 37 -16.35 -3.18 -3.81
N ARG A 38 -15.29 -3.94 -4.14
CA ARG A 38 -14.16 -3.47 -4.97
C ARG A 38 -14.35 -3.71 -6.47
N GLN A 39 -15.24 -4.63 -6.85
CA GLN A 39 -15.43 -4.98 -8.26
C GLN A 39 -16.14 -3.86 -9.04
N GLY A 40 -15.50 -3.37 -10.10
CA GLY A 40 -16.03 -2.31 -10.96
C GLY A 40 -15.87 -0.88 -10.42
N GLN A 41 -15.35 -0.72 -9.19
CA GLN A 41 -15.12 0.59 -8.58
C GLN A 41 -13.66 1.02 -8.67
N ARG A 42 -13.43 2.31 -8.94
CA ARG A 42 -12.09 2.89 -8.91
C ARG A 42 -11.61 2.97 -7.45
N VAL A 43 -10.63 2.15 -7.08
CA VAL A 43 -10.02 2.16 -5.75
C VAL A 43 -8.89 3.18 -5.69
N ILE A 44 -8.95 4.09 -4.73
CA ILE A 44 -7.88 5.05 -4.41
C ILE A 44 -7.17 4.58 -3.15
N TYR A 45 -5.88 4.35 -3.27
CA TYR A 45 -4.99 4.01 -2.17
C TYR A 45 -4.32 5.27 -1.61
N VAL A 46 -4.31 5.40 -0.28
CA VAL A 46 -3.72 6.50 0.46
C VAL A 46 -2.81 5.94 1.55
N ALA A 47 -1.54 6.34 1.55
CA ALA A 47 -0.60 5.91 2.58
C ALA A 47 -0.93 6.56 3.93
N ASN A 48 -0.97 5.75 4.98
CA ASN A 48 -1.00 6.22 6.36
C ASN A 48 0.43 6.57 6.79
N ARG A 49 0.75 7.87 6.78
CA ARG A 49 2.11 8.35 7.02
C ARG A 49 2.65 7.99 8.40
N ASP A 50 1.79 7.95 9.42
CA ASP A 50 2.20 7.64 10.78
C ASP A 50 2.50 6.14 10.93
N ALA A 51 1.66 5.28 10.35
CA ALA A 51 1.90 3.84 10.31
C ALA A 51 3.19 3.49 9.53
N VAL A 52 3.41 4.15 8.39
CA VAL A 52 4.65 3.97 7.61
C VAL A 52 5.88 4.42 8.41
N ARG A 53 5.80 5.59 9.07
CA ARG A 53 6.90 6.10 9.91
C ARG A 53 7.21 5.16 11.07
N SER A 54 6.18 4.66 11.76
CA SER A 54 6.33 3.71 12.85
C SER A 54 6.97 2.40 12.38
N ALA A 55 6.55 1.89 11.22
CA ALA A 55 7.13 0.67 10.65
C ALA A 55 8.61 0.87 10.27
N LEU A 56 8.96 2.01 9.65
CA LEU A 56 10.34 2.34 9.32
C LEU A 56 11.23 2.45 10.56
N ALA A 57 10.74 3.11 11.62
CA ALA A 57 11.47 3.22 12.88
C ALA A 57 11.76 1.84 13.51
N GLY A 58 10.78 0.93 13.48
CA GLY A 58 10.99 -0.44 13.98
C GLY A 58 12.00 -1.24 13.15
N TYR A 59 12.01 -1.06 11.82
CA TYR A 59 13.03 -1.68 10.96
C TYR A 59 14.42 -1.10 11.18
N GLU A 60 14.51 0.22 11.38
CA GLU A 60 15.77 0.90 11.69
C GLU A 60 16.36 0.36 13.00
N GLU A 61 15.55 0.25 14.06
CA GLU A 61 15.96 -0.35 15.33
C GLU A 61 16.40 -1.81 15.17
N TYR A 62 15.66 -2.63 14.42
CA TYR A 62 16.02 -4.03 14.20
C TYR A 62 17.35 -4.21 13.44
N LEU A 63 17.67 -3.33 12.50
CA LEU A 63 18.85 -3.46 11.64
C LEU A 63 20.10 -2.78 12.20
N LEU A 64 19.93 -1.70 12.97
CA LEU A 64 21.02 -0.83 13.41
C LEU A 64 21.18 -0.77 14.94
N GLY A 65 20.24 -1.34 15.70
CA GLY A 65 20.23 -1.40 17.16
C GLY A 65 21.03 -2.55 17.74
#